data_AF-A0AA40F3N0-F1
#
_entry.id   AF-A0AA40F3N0-F1
#
_cell.length_a   1.000
_cell.length_b   1.000
_cell.length_c   1.000
_cell.angle_alpha   90.00
_cell.angle_beta   90.00
_cell.angle_gamma   90.00
#
_symmetry.space_group_name_H-M   'P 1'
#
loop_
_entity.id
_entity.type
_entity.pdbx_description
1 polymer ?
#
loop_
_entity_poly.entity_id
_entity_poly.type
_entity_poly.pdbx_seq_one_letter_code
_entity_poly.pdbx_strand_id
1 'polypeptide(L)'
;MSDQSNPISSLQSVRLDLPPSCVEFCPAFPPYFVVGTYNLQKDQDGEGEHAERPKAQNRNGSLVVFRVDGQKLVHVQALPQPSAMLDLRFSPHAGEQHICVAVSSTATVSMFSLSADEDEPLKETGTASLSMLTKGTRESESGVLFLAFSWHPSRKDMIAVSTSGGGIHLVHLGGSSNDWAMSIDPVLTHSLEAWCVTIHAPLEVQEEKQPFMVFSGGDDSNLFYTTCAGTASTECDADEDELRATHRIKGHEAGVTAILPLDSNLDPHLQLVVTGSYDDHIRLFGIGHAGLGGSRLLAESHLGGGVWRLKVVQVDKPDGAGWRITILASCMHAGVRIVELSKSEESIYGFRTLGSFVEHQSMNYGSDFQPGREGALVVVSTSFYDKLLCLWGFSDQGVKGYI
;
A
#
# COMPACT_ATOMS: atom_id res chain seq x y z
N MET A 1 -3.97 -25.74 16.45
CA MET A 1 -2.90 -26.57 15.86
C MET A 1 -1.71 -25.66 15.67
N SER A 2 -0.55 -26.01 16.22
CA SER A 2 0.67 -25.20 16.06
C SER A 2 1.06 -25.17 14.59
N ASP A 3 1.00 -23.98 13.98
CA ASP A 3 1.31 -23.74 12.57
C ASP A 3 2.80 -24.03 12.34
N GLN A 4 3.11 -25.21 11.78
CA GLN A 4 4.47 -25.60 11.39
C GLN A 4 4.84 -24.88 10.08
N SER A 5 4.91 -23.55 10.13
CA SER A 5 5.42 -22.77 9.00
C SER A 5 6.93 -22.95 8.86
N ASN A 6 7.43 -23.03 7.63
CA ASN A 6 8.86 -23.19 7.38
C ASN A 6 9.62 -21.91 7.77
N PRO A 7 10.63 -21.97 8.64
CA PRO A 7 11.44 -20.80 8.99
C PRO A 7 12.30 -20.37 7.79
N ILE A 8 12.34 -19.07 7.53
CA ILE A 8 13.12 -18.45 6.45
C ILE A 8 14.24 -17.61 7.06
N SER A 9 15.44 -17.74 6.51
CA SER A 9 16.62 -16.98 6.93
C SER A 9 17.11 -16.00 5.88
N SER A 10 17.80 -14.93 6.32
CA SER A 10 18.35 -13.93 5.41
C SER A 10 19.54 -14.47 4.61
N LEU A 11 19.61 -14.08 3.33
CA LEU A 11 20.78 -14.23 2.47
C LEU A 11 21.77 -13.09 2.74
N GLN A 12 21.25 -11.90 2.98
CA GLN A 12 22.01 -10.72 3.38
C GLN A 12 21.12 -9.79 4.22
N SER A 13 21.73 -9.09 5.16
CA SER A 13 21.12 -7.94 5.82
C SER A 13 22.04 -6.72 5.74
N VAL A 14 21.42 -5.54 5.62
CA VAL A 14 22.10 -4.24 5.58
C VAL A 14 21.37 -3.31 6.55
N ARG A 15 22.12 -2.47 7.26
CA ARG A 15 21.54 -1.43 8.11
C ARG A 15 21.45 -0.12 7.34
N LEU A 16 20.26 0.46 7.31
CA LEU A 16 19.99 1.77 6.71
C LEU A 16 20.32 2.90 7.68
N ASP A 17 20.60 4.08 7.14
CA ASP A 17 20.88 5.28 7.95
C ASP A 17 19.63 5.78 8.68
N LEU A 18 18.48 5.73 8.01
CA LEU A 18 17.18 6.14 8.54
C LEU A 18 16.20 4.94 8.59
N PRO A 19 15.23 4.96 9.53
CA PRO A 19 14.14 3.97 9.57
C PRO A 19 13.41 3.83 8.22
N PRO A 20 13.30 2.62 7.66
CA PRO A 20 12.54 2.38 6.43
C PRO A 20 11.03 2.39 6.68
N SER A 21 10.28 3.14 5.89
CA SER A 21 8.82 3.33 6.02
C SER A 21 8.03 2.87 4.78
N CYS A 22 8.68 2.66 3.64
CA CYS A 22 8.05 1.97 2.51
C CYS A 22 9.12 1.31 1.65
N VAL A 23 8.74 0.29 0.90
CA VAL A 23 9.64 -0.40 -0.03
C VAL A 23 8.83 -0.95 -1.19
N GLU A 24 9.32 -0.75 -2.42
CA GLU A 24 8.75 -1.40 -3.59
C GLU A 24 9.79 -1.62 -4.70
N PHE A 25 9.75 -2.79 -5.33
CA PHE A 25 10.46 -3.11 -6.56
C PHE A 25 9.85 -2.37 -7.75
N CYS A 26 10.71 -1.92 -8.66
CA CYS A 26 10.29 -1.32 -9.91
C CYS A 26 9.86 -2.41 -10.89
N PRO A 27 8.59 -2.44 -11.34
CA PRO A 27 8.15 -3.47 -12.30
C PRO A 27 8.82 -3.36 -13.67
N ALA A 28 9.18 -2.14 -14.11
CA ALA A 28 9.91 -1.95 -15.37
C ALA A 28 11.38 -2.41 -15.31
N PHE A 29 11.99 -2.35 -14.13
CA PHE A 29 13.38 -2.71 -13.90
C PHE A 29 13.48 -3.67 -12.71
N PRO A 30 13.13 -4.95 -12.88
CA PRO A 30 12.90 -5.89 -11.78
C PRO A 30 14.00 -6.00 -10.73
N PRO A 31 15.31 -5.87 -11.04
CA PRO A 31 16.35 -5.89 -10.02
C PRO A 31 16.35 -4.68 -9.09
N TYR A 32 15.79 -3.54 -9.51
CA TYR A 32 15.82 -2.28 -8.77
C TYR A 32 14.60 -2.14 -7.87
N PHE A 33 14.82 -1.58 -6.68
CA PHE A 33 13.76 -1.21 -5.75
C PHE A 33 14.10 0.07 -5.01
N VAL A 34 13.07 0.74 -4.50
CA VAL A 34 13.19 2.00 -3.76
C VAL A 34 12.71 1.78 -2.34
N VAL A 35 13.47 2.26 -1.38
CA VAL A 35 13.11 2.32 0.04
C VAL A 35 12.87 3.78 0.42
N GLY A 36 11.64 4.11 0.81
CA GLY A 36 11.36 5.37 1.48
C GLY A 36 11.67 5.28 2.96
N THR A 37 12.16 6.38 3.53
CA THR A 37 12.57 6.43 4.93
C THR A 37 11.88 7.54 5.70
N TYR A 38 11.84 7.36 7.01
CA TYR A 38 11.20 8.24 7.97
C TYR A 38 12.18 8.59 9.08
N ASN A 39 12.34 9.87 9.36
CA ASN A 39 13.07 10.35 10.52
C ASN A 39 12.32 11.49 11.20
N LEU A 40 11.95 11.27 12.46
CA LEU A 40 11.42 12.32 13.33
C LEU A 40 12.60 13.07 13.93
N GLN A 41 12.76 14.33 13.53
CA GLN A 41 13.81 15.18 14.09
C GLN A 41 13.45 15.48 15.55
N LYS A 42 14.37 15.12 16.45
CA LYS A 42 14.29 15.59 17.83
C LYS A 42 14.81 17.02 17.83
N ASP A 43 14.01 17.96 18.30
CA ASP A 43 14.50 19.31 18.62
C ASP A 43 15.67 19.14 19.59
N GLN A 44 16.89 19.42 19.13
CA GLN A 44 17.99 19.70 20.06
C GLN A 44 17.67 21.08 20.64
N ASP A 45 17.62 21.15 21.97
CA ASP A 45 17.42 22.34 22.81
C ASP A 45 15.98 22.65 23.26
N GLY A 46 15.71 22.31 24.53
CA GLY A 46 14.50 22.70 25.24
C GLY A 46 14.28 22.01 26.59
N GLU A 47 15.30 21.91 27.45
CA GLU A 47 15.04 21.86 28.90
C GLU A 47 14.41 23.22 29.29
N GLY A 48 13.10 23.31 29.17
CA GLY A 48 12.32 24.50 29.45
C GLY A 48 10.87 24.11 29.69
N GLU A 49 10.49 24.09 30.96
CA GLU A 49 9.12 23.87 31.41
C GLU A 49 8.14 24.87 30.76
N HIS A 50 6.94 24.38 30.45
CA HIS A 50 5.77 25.09 29.92
C HIS A 50 5.78 25.50 28.43
N ALA A 51 5.29 24.59 27.58
CA ALA A 51 4.64 24.95 26.31
C ALA A 51 3.30 24.21 26.17
N GLU A 52 2.18 24.91 26.37
CA GLU A 52 0.79 24.40 26.26
C GLU A 52 0.30 24.22 24.81
N ARG A 53 1.19 24.02 23.83
CA ARG A 53 0.82 23.69 22.45
C ARG A 53 1.71 22.57 21.93
N PRO A 54 1.16 21.51 21.32
CA PRO A 54 1.99 20.52 20.64
C PRO A 54 2.78 21.23 19.54
N LYS A 55 4.11 21.26 19.66
CA LYS A 55 4.98 21.75 18.58
C LYS A 55 4.79 20.86 17.36
N ALA A 56 4.75 21.47 16.17
CA ALA A 56 4.70 20.74 14.92
C ALA A 56 5.94 19.81 14.84
N GLN A 57 5.70 18.52 14.69
CA GLN A 57 6.76 17.52 14.58
C GLN A 57 7.48 17.69 13.24
N ASN A 58 8.77 18.04 13.30
CA ASN A 58 9.59 18.12 12.08
C ASN A 58 10.08 16.72 11.70
N ARG A 59 9.87 16.35 10.43
CA ARG A 59 10.19 15.03 9.91
C ARG A 59 10.93 15.20 8.60
N ASN A 60 11.98 14.42 8.37
CA ASN A 60 12.65 14.32 7.09
C ASN A 60 12.85 12.86 6.70
N GLY A 61 13.37 12.62 5.51
CA GLY A 61 13.55 11.27 4.99
C GLY A 61 14.49 11.24 3.80
N SER A 62 14.44 10.13 3.09
CA SER A 62 15.15 9.89 1.85
C SER A 62 14.46 8.78 1.06
N LEU A 63 14.66 8.81 -0.25
CA LEU A 63 14.39 7.69 -1.15
C LEU A 63 15.73 7.03 -1.48
N VAL A 64 15.88 5.77 -1.10
CA VAL A 64 17.13 5.01 -1.28
C VAL A 64 16.92 3.92 -2.31
N VAL A 65 17.67 3.99 -3.41
CA VAL A 65 17.61 3.02 -4.51
C VAL A 65 18.61 1.91 -4.25
N PHE A 66 18.13 0.68 -4.32
CA PHE A 66 18.95 -0.52 -4.28
C PHE A 66 18.73 -1.35 -5.54
N ARG A 67 19.72 -2.18 -5.85
CA ARG A 67 19.66 -3.22 -6.87
C ARG A 67 19.98 -4.57 -6.26
N VAL A 68 19.20 -5.59 -6.59
CA VAL A 68 19.51 -6.99 -6.32
C VAL A 68 20.43 -7.52 -7.41
N ASP A 69 21.64 -7.91 -7.03
CA ASP A 69 22.62 -8.56 -7.92
C ASP A 69 22.89 -9.98 -7.41
N GLY A 70 22.24 -10.97 -8.04
CA GLY A 70 22.24 -12.36 -7.58
C GLY A 70 21.59 -12.53 -6.21
N GLN A 71 22.40 -12.69 -5.17
CA GLN A 71 22.00 -12.80 -3.76
C GLN A 71 22.54 -11.62 -2.93
N LYS A 72 22.87 -10.50 -3.56
CA LYS A 72 23.42 -9.33 -2.90
C LYS A 72 22.57 -8.09 -3.10
N LEU A 73 22.51 -7.26 -2.07
CA LEU A 73 21.99 -5.91 -2.08
C LEU A 73 23.11 -4.94 -2.44
N VAL A 74 22.91 -4.17 -3.50
CA VAL A 74 23.81 -3.11 -3.96
C VAL A 74 23.10 -1.78 -3.77
N HIS A 75 23.63 -0.92 -2.92
CA HIS A 75 23.17 0.47 -2.79
C HIS A 75 23.57 1.25 -4.05
N VAL A 76 22.62 1.97 -4.66
CA VAL A 76 22.83 2.71 -5.91
C VAL A 76 22.78 4.22 -5.67
N GLN A 77 21.72 4.70 -5.04
CA GLN A 77 21.47 6.14 -4.87
C GLN A 77 20.75 6.39 -3.54
N ALA A 78 21.05 7.52 -2.90
CA ALA A 78 20.26 8.04 -1.80
C ALA A 78 19.87 9.49 -2.12
N LEU A 79 18.57 9.74 -2.22
CA LEU A 79 18.00 11.05 -2.50
C LEU A 79 17.34 11.61 -1.24
N PRO A 80 17.96 12.59 -0.55
CA PRO A 80 17.36 13.23 0.62
C PRO A 80 16.03 13.87 0.30
N GLN A 81 15.08 13.77 1.22
CA GLN A 81 13.74 14.35 1.10
C GLN A 81 13.48 15.30 2.28
N PRO A 82 12.83 16.45 2.03
CA PRO A 82 12.56 17.44 3.07
C PRO A 82 11.52 16.96 4.09
N SER A 83 10.79 15.89 3.77
CA SER A 83 9.77 15.26 4.61
C SER A 83 9.99 13.75 4.69
N ALA A 84 9.36 13.09 5.67
CA ALA A 84 9.39 11.64 5.74
C ALA A 84 8.47 11.03 4.68
N MET A 85 8.93 9.97 4.03
CA MET A 85 8.15 9.24 3.01
C MET A 85 7.24 8.23 3.71
N LEU A 86 5.94 8.29 3.52
CA LEU A 86 4.98 7.42 4.22
C LEU A 86 4.47 6.27 3.37
N ASP A 87 4.28 6.51 2.08
CA ASP A 87 4.07 5.45 1.10
C ASP A 87 4.72 5.80 -0.24
N LEU A 88 5.07 4.77 -1.01
CA LEU A 88 5.61 4.87 -2.35
C LEU A 88 5.05 3.72 -3.18
N ARG A 89 4.54 4.03 -4.37
CA ARG A 89 4.05 3.02 -5.31
C ARG A 89 4.48 3.30 -6.75
N PHE A 90 4.99 2.27 -7.44
CA PHE A 90 5.17 2.28 -8.89
C PHE A 90 3.81 2.21 -9.61
N SER A 91 3.73 2.84 -10.78
CA SER A 91 2.55 2.83 -11.62
C SER A 91 2.24 1.40 -12.09
N PRO A 92 0.97 0.94 -11.98
CA PRO A 92 0.57 -0.37 -12.49
C PRO A 92 0.38 -0.36 -14.02
N HIS A 93 0.50 0.79 -14.68
CA HIS A 93 0.11 0.97 -16.07
C HIS A 93 1.21 0.56 -17.05
N ALA A 94 0.83 -0.21 -18.07
CA ALA A 94 1.73 -0.61 -19.13
C ALA A 94 2.45 0.61 -19.77
N GLY A 95 3.77 0.52 -19.88
CA GLY A 95 4.64 1.58 -20.39
C GLY A 95 5.07 2.63 -19.35
N GLU A 96 4.45 2.67 -18.18
CA GLU A 96 4.72 3.65 -17.12
C GLU A 96 5.20 3.03 -15.81
N GLN A 97 5.45 1.72 -15.80
CA GLN A 97 5.94 0.94 -14.65
C GLN A 97 7.31 1.40 -14.09
N HIS A 98 7.96 2.35 -14.74
CA HIS A 98 9.19 3.00 -14.27
C HIS A 98 8.91 4.29 -13.46
N ILE A 99 7.67 4.79 -13.49
CA ILE A 99 7.21 5.95 -12.76
C ILE A 99 6.71 5.49 -11.40
N CYS A 100 7.11 6.17 -10.33
CA CYS A 100 6.54 5.98 -9.01
C CYS A 100 6.08 7.31 -8.40
N VAL A 101 5.07 7.23 -7.54
CA VAL A 101 4.62 8.35 -6.71
C VAL A 101 4.94 8.03 -5.26
N ALA A 102 5.34 9.05 -4.51
CA ALA A 102 5.50 9.01 -3.07
C ALA A 102 4.61 10.05 -2.40
N VAL A 103 4.08 9.71 -1.23
CA VAL A 103 3.34 10.62 -0.35
C VAL A 103 4.06 10.81 0.97
N SER A 104 3.93 12.00 1.55
CA SER A 104 4.82 12.43 2.62
C SER A 104 4.14 12.96 3.89
N SER A 105 4.97 13.13 4.91
CA SER A 105 4.60 13.71 6.20
C SER A 105 4.34 15.21 6.20
N THR A 106 4.35 15.86 5.04
CA THR A 106 3.99 17.28 4.87
C THR A 106 2.89 17.44 3.84
N ALA A 107 2.06 16.40 3.68
CA ALA A 107 0.96 16.34 2.71
C ALA A 107 1.39 16.74 1.29
N THR A 108 2.48 16.12 0.81
CA THR A 108 2.94 16.27 -0.58
C THR A 108 2.72 14.99 -1.36
N VAL A 109 2.42 15.15 -2.65
CA VAL A 109 2.50 14.12 -3.67
C VAL A 109 3.70 14.44 -4.54
N SER A 110 4.62 13.49 -4.70
CA SER A 110 5.84 13.67 -5.49
C SER A 110 5.99 12.49 -6.46
N MET A 111 6.23 12.78 -7.73
CA MET A 111 6.39 11.81 -8.80
C MET A 111 7.87 11.72 -9.19
N PHE A 112 8.32 10.49 -9.43
CA PHE A 112 9.67 10.17 -9.81
C PHE A 112 9.67 9.22 -11.01
N SER A 113 10.73 9.29 -11.81
CA SER A 113 11.01 8.33 -12.88
C SER A 113 12.30 7.60 -12.55
N LEU A 114 12.28 6.27 -12.63
CA LEU A 114 13.44 5.42 -12.51
C LEU A 114 13.96 5.07 -13.90
N SER A 115 15.26 5.20 -14.13
CA SER A 115 15.94 4.78 -15.37
C SER A 115 17.13 3.90 -15.01
N ALA A 116 17.16 2.66 -15.49
CA ALA A 116 18.27 1.75 -15.20
C ALA A 116 19.59 2.24 -15.83
N ASP A 117 20.70 1.79 -15.22
CA ASP A 117 22.07 1.97 -15.71
C ASP A 117 22.60 3.42 -15.74
N GLU A 118 21.87 4.35 -15.14
CA GLU A 118 22.38 5.67 -14.77
C GLU A 118 23.01 5.64 -13.36
N ASP A 119 23.97 6.54 -13.10
CA ASP A 119 24.56 6.68 -11.76
C ASP A 119 23.52 7.15 -10.72
N GLU A 120 22.60 8.02 -11.14
CA GLU A 120 21.48 8.53 -10.35
C GLU A 120 20.15 8.15 -11.02
N PRO A 121 19.71 6.89 -10.89
CA PRO A 121 18.61 6.34 -11.67
C PRO A 121 17.23 6.93 -11.34
N LEU A 122 17.02 7.43 -10.12
CA LEU A 122 15.74 7.98 -9.68
C LEU A 122 15.77 9.51 -9.74
N LYS A 123 14.85 10.09 -10.53
CA LYS A 123 14.74 11.54 -10.74
C LYS A 123 13.33 12.02 -10.43
N GLU A 124 13.22 13.13 -9.68
CA GLU A 124 11.93 13.78 -9.43
C GLU A 124 11.44 14.46 -10.72
N THR A 125 10.19 14.20 -11.10
CA THR A 125 9.54 14.75 -12.30
C THR A 125 8.44 15.74 -11.99
N GLY A 126 7.92 15.74 -10.76
CA GLY A 126 6.91 16.70 -10.32
C GLY A 126 6.57 16.56 -8.85
N THR A 127 6.18 17.66 -8.21
CA THR A 127 5.79 17.67 -6.81
C THR A 127 4.69 18.70 -6.57
N ALA A 128 3.73 18.37 -5.72
CA ALA A 128 2.66 19.27 -5.33
C ALA A 128 2.34 19.09 -3.84
N SER A 129 2.24 20.20 -3.10
CA SER A 129 1.76 20.21 -1.72
C SER A 129 0.23 20.25 -1.67
N LEU A 130 -0.34 19.96 -0.50
CA LEU A 130 -1.78 20.12 -0.23
C LEU A 130 -2.33 21.48 -0.69
N SER A 131 -1.61 22.57 -0.41
CA SER A 131 -2.04 23.91 -0.83
C SER A 131 -2.05 24.08 -2.35
N MET A 132 -1.11 23.46 -3.08
CA MET A 132 -1.10 23.47 -4.54
C MET A 132 -2.24 22.62 -5.10
N LEU A 133 -2.40 21.40 -4.58
CA LEU A 133 -3.43 20.45 -4.98
C LEU A 133 -4.86 21.00 -4.77
N THR A 134 -5.06 21.81 -3.74
CA THR A 134 -6.36 22.46 -3.45
C THR A 134 -6.49 23.84 -4.08
N LYS A 135 -5.53 24.27 -4.91
CA LYS A 135 -5.50 25.61 -5.54
C LYS A 135 -5.63 26.74 -4.52
N GLY A 136 -5.07 26.55 -3.32
CA GLY A 136 -5.11 27.49 -2.22
C GLY A 136 -6.45 27.60 -1.48
N THR A 137 -7.45 26.78 -1.82
CA THR A 137 -8.76 26.81 -1.14
C THR A 137 -8.71 26.22 0.27
N ARG A 138 -7.74 25.35 0.55
CA ARG A 138 -7.39 24.92 1.90
C ARG A 138 -6.05 25.53 2.25
N GLU A 139 -6.00 26.24 3.37
CA GLU A 139 -4.71 26.62 3.96
C GLU A 139 -3.91 25.35 4.23
N SER A 140 -2.58 25.45 4.18
CA SER A 140 -1.70 24.36 4.60
C SER A 140 -1.98 24.08 6.07
N GLU A 141 -2.95 23.21 6.37
CA GLU A 141 -3.29 22.77 7.70
C GLU A 141 -2.00 22.16 8.29
N SER A 142 -1.33 22.96 9.12
CA SER A 142 -0.07 22.60 9.76
C SER A 142 -0.25 21.27 10.48
N GLY A 143 0.35 20.20 9.95
CA GLY A 143 0.36 18.88 10.58
C GLY A 143 -0.42 17.78 9.87
N VAL A 144 -1.14 18.06 8.77
CA VAL A 144 -1.74 17.00 7.95
C VAL A 144 -0.64 16.19 7.25
N LEU A 145 -0.76 14.87 7.35
CA LEU A 145 0.09 13.89 6.68
C LEU A 145 -0.70 13.24 5.54
N PHE A 146 -0.04 12.90 4.44
CA PHE A 146 -0.56 11.94 3.48
C PHE A 146 0.00 10.56 3.83
N LEU A 147 -0.86 9.65 4.27
CA LEU A 147 -0.46 8.39 4.92
C LEU A 147 -0.24 7.26 3.92
N ALA A 148 -1.17 7.08 2.99
CA ALA A 148 -1.12 6.08 1.93
C ALA A 148 -1.77 6.62 0.66
N PHE A 149 -1.49 5.97 -0.46
CA PHE A 149 -2.20 6.24 -1.70
C PHE A 149 -2.38 4.98 -2.56
N SER A 150 -3.28 5.08 -3.53
CA SER A 150 -3.50 4.04 -4.53
C SER A 150 -3.67 4.67 -5.90
N TRP A 151 -2.99 4.11 -6.89
CA TRP A 151 -3.29 4.33 -8.29
C TRP A 151 -4.70 3.85 -8.62
N HIS A 152 -5.39 4.56 -9.53
CA HIS A 152 -6.52 3.96 -10.21
C HIS A 152 -5.97 2.87 -11.15
N PRO A 153 -6.51 1.64 -11.18
CA PRO A 153 -5.86 0.53 -11.90
C PRO A 153 -5.81 0.70 -13.42
N SER A 154 -6.76 1.43 -14.01
CA SER A 154 -6.83 1.70 -15.47
C SER A 154 -6.59 3.16 -15.89
N ARG A 155 -6.55 4.11 -14.94
CA ARG A 155 -6.46 5.55 -15.24
C ARG A 155 -5.17 6.13 -14.67
N LYS A 156 -4.27 6.50 -15.58
CA LYS A 156 -2.93 7.03 -15.27
C LYS A 156 -2.95 8.39 -14.59
N ASP A 157 -4.03 9.13 -14.80
CA ASP A 157 -4.25 10.51 -14.36
C ASP A 157 -4.96 10.58 -12.99
N MET A 158 -5.07 9.48 -12.24
CA MET A 158 -5.87 9.45 -11.01
C MET A 158 -5.26 8.57 -9.92
N ILE A 159 -5.20 9.13 -8.71
CA ILE A 159 -4.89 8.42 -7.48
C ILE A 159 -5.92 8.74 -6.39
N ALA A 160 -6.03 7.88 -5.38
CA ALA A 160 -6.69 8.21 -4.12
C ALA A 160 -5.63 8.33 -3.02
N VAL A 161 -5.75 9.34 -2.16
CA VAL A 161 -4.81 9.63 -1.06
C VAL A 161 -5.57 9.62 0.26
N SER A 162 -5.00 8.99 1.28
CA SER A 162 -5.50 9.03 2.65
C SER A 162 -4.72 10.03 3.50
N THR A 163 -5.42 10.68 4.44
CA THR A 163 -4.85 11.73 5.29
C THR A 163 -4.88 11.36 6.77
N SER A 164 -3.99 11.95 7.57
CA SER A 164 -4.03 11.82 9.04
C SER A 164 -5.25 12.48 9.69
N GLY A 165 -5.95 13.36 8.97
CA GLY A 165 -7.25 13.89 9.40
C GLY A 165 -8.41 12.91 9.17
N GLY A 166 -8.14 11.70 8.68
CA GLY A 166 -9.15 10.68 8.39
C GLY A 166 -9.82 10.82 7.02
N GLY A 167 -9.57 11.91 6.29
CA GLY A 167 -10.15 12.15 4.96
C GLY A 167 -9.46 11.33 3.87
N ILE A 168 -10.25 10.82 2.93
CA ILE A 168 -9.81 10.17 1.69
C ILE A 168 -10.17 11.08 0.52
N HIS A 169 -9.18 11.46 -0.28
CA HIS A 169 -9.37 12.38 -1.41
C HIS A 169 -8.95 11.75 -2.72
N LEU A 170 -9.62 12.13 -3.80
CA LEU A 170 -9.18 11.81 -5.16
C LEU A 170 -8.25 12.92 -5.64
N VAL A 171 -7.15 12.54 -6.29
CA VAL A 171 -6.20 13.47 -6.90
C VAL A 171 -6.09 13.16 -8.38
N HIS A 172 -6.36 14.16 -9.21
CA HIS A 172 -6.13 14.13 -10.64
C HIS A 172 -4.71 14.60 -10.94
N LEU A 173 -3.95 13.78 -11.66
CA LEU A 173 -2.58 14.03 -12.07
C LEU A 173 -2.58 14.56 -13.51
N GLY A 174 -2.71 15.88 -13.67
CA GLY A 174 -2.56 16.57 -14.94
C GLY A 174 -1.15 16.47 -15.54
N GLY A 175 -0.96 17.05 -16.73
CA GLY A 175 0.29 16.94 -17.50
C GLY A 175 1.52 17.56 -16.83
N SER A 176 1.33 18.52 -15.92
CA SER A 176 2.36 19.06 -15.04
C SER A 176 1.88 19.09 -13.59
N SER A 177 2.80 19.15 -12.63
CA SER A 177 2.44 19.17 -11.20
C SER A 177 1.60 20.39 -10.79
N ASN A 178 1.63 21.47 -11.58
CA ASN A 178 0.77 22.65 -11.38
C ASN A 178 -0.68 22.41 -11.80
N ASP A 179 -0.91 21.42 -12.67
CA ASP A 179 -2.24 21.03 -13.15
C ASP A 179 -2.87 19.95 -12.26
N TRP A 180 -2.13 19.45 -11.26
CA TRP A 180 -2.65 18.46 -10.34
C TRP A 180 -3.69 19.08 -9.40
N ALA A 181 -4.78 18.36 -9.19
CA ALA A 181 -5.90 18.86 -8.41
C ALA A 181 -6.47 17.76 -7.51
N MET A 182 -6.73 18.11 -6.25
CA MET A 182 -7.36 17.23 -5.27
C MET A 182 -8.83 17.62 -5.09
N SER A 183 -9.69 16.62 -4.85
CA SER A 183 -11.09 16.86 -4.46
C SER A 183 -11.14 17.69 -3.17
N ILE A 184 -11.96 18.75 -3.16
CA ILE A 184 -12.11 19.63 -2.00
C ILE A 184 -12.67 18.83 -0.82
N ASP A 185 -13.79 18.15 -1.08
CA ASP A 185 -14.43 17.26 -0.13
C ASP A 185 -13.84 15.84 -0.22
N PRO A 186 -13.70 15.15 0.92
CA PRO A 186 -13.28 13.76 0.95
C PRO A 186 -14.40 12.84 0.45
N VAL A 187 -14.04 11.79 -0.31
CA VAL A 187 -14.99 10.75 -0.76
C VAL A 187 -15.35 9.76 0.36
N LEU A 188 -14.48 9.63 1.36
CA LEU A 188 -14.67 8.85 2.59
C LEU A 188 -14.01 9.58 3.75
N THR A 189 -14.57 9.47 4.95
CA THR A 189 -14.00 10.09 6.16
C THR A 189 -14.02 9.11 7.33
N HIS A 190 -12.86 8.94 7.95
CA HIS A 190 -12.67 8.26 9.23
C HIS A 190 -12.66 9.25 10.39
N SER A 191 -12.95 8.77 11.60
CA SER A 191 -12.86 9.61 12.81
C SER A 191 -11.44 9.73 13.37
N LEU A 192 -10.52 8.89 12.89
CA LEU A 192 -9.10 8.83 13.24
C LEU A 192 -8.27 8.68 11.95
N GLU A 193 -6.95 8.57 12.07
CA GLU A 193 -6.02 8.40 10.97
C GLU A 193 -6.44 7.27 10.00
N ALA A 194 -6.52 7.59 8.71
CA ALA A 194 -6.83 6.64 7.66
C ALA A 194 -5.54 6.05 7.07
N TRP A 195 -5.11 4.90 7.59
CA TRP A 195 -3.82 4.28 7.27
C TRP A 195 -3.73 3.62 5.91
N CYS A 196 -4.86 3.26 5.30
CA CYS A 196 -4.84 2.62 3.99
C CYS A 196 -6.01 3.06 3.10
N VAL A 197 -5.74 3.10 1.81
CA VAL A 197 -6.72 3.38 0.75
C VAL A 197 -6.38 2.53 -0.47
N THR A 198 -7.40 2.05 -1.17
CA THR A 198 -7.23 1.37 -2.47
C THR A 198 -8.36 1.71 -3.40
N ILE A 199 -8.03 1.94 -4.67
CA ILE A 199 -9.01 2.01 -5.74
C ILE A 199 -9.15 0.61 -6.34
N HIS A 200 -10.39 0.18 -6.54
CA HIS A 200 -10.70 -1.02 -7.31
C HIS A 200 -11.64 -0.64 -8.46
N ALA A 201 -11.25 -0.96 -9.69
CA ALA A 201 -12.10 -0.83 -10.86
C ALA A 201 -12.08 -2.16 -11.63
N PRO A 202 -13.23 -2.71 -12.04
CA PRO A 202 -13.29 -3.88 -12.89
C PRO A 202 -12.53 -3.64 -14.20
N LEU A 203 -11.58 -4.52 -14.54
CA LEU A 203 -10.68 -4.35 -15.69
C LEU A 203 -11.34 -4.62 -17.05
N GLU A 204 -12.53 -5.23 -17.08
CA GLU A 204 -13.13 -5.76 -18.30
C GLU A 204 -13.75 -4.70 -19.22
N VAL A 205 -13.82 -3.43 -18.79
CA VAL A 205 -14.45 -2.36 -19.58
C VAL A 205 -13.51 -1.15 -19.66
N GLN A 206 -12.81 -1.02 -20.79
CA GLN A 206 -11.91 0.11 -21.12
C GLN A 206 -12.69 1.39 -21.50
N GLU A 207 -13.69 1.76 -20.71
CA GLU A 207 -14.37 3.04 -20.87
C GLU A 207 -13.92 3.99 -19.75
N GLU A 208 -13.41 5.16 -20.13
CA GLU A 208 -12.87 6.20 -19.24
C GLU A 208 -13.87 6.71 -18.17
N LYS A 209 -15.15 6.31 -18.26
CA LYS A 209 -16.26 6.82 -17.44
C LYS A 209 -16.92 5.76 -16.55
N GLN A 210 -16.36 4.56 -16.44
CA GLN A 210 -16.96 3.52 -15.60
C GLN A 210 -16.81 3.83 -14.11
N PRO A 211 -17.80 3.46 -13.27
CA PRO A 211 -17.71 3.62 -11.84
C PRO A 211 -16.61 2.73 -11.26
N PHE A 212 -15.98 3.22 -10.21
CA PHE A 212 -14.96 2.50 -9.47
C PHE A 212 -15.24 2.56 -7.97
N MET A 213 -14.71 1.60 -7.22
CA MET A 213 -14.83 1.56 -5.77
C MET A 213 -13.58 2.13 -5.12
N VAL A 214 -13.78 2.93 -4.08
CA VAL A 214 -12.71 3.35 -3.17
C VAL A 214 -12.93 2.66 -1.85
N PHE A 215 -11.92 1.94 -1.37
CA PHE A 215 -11.90 1.34 -0.04
C PHE A 215 -10.92 2.10 0.84
N SER A 216 -11.23 2.22 2.13
CA SER A 216 -10.33 2.81 3.11
C SER A 216 -10.43 2.16 4.49
N GLY A 217 -9.32 2.16 5.21
CA GLY A 217 -9.19 1.63 6.55
C GLY A 217 -8.45 2.62 7.45
N GLY A 218 -8.85 2.69 8.72
CA GLY A 218 -8.28 3.62 9.68
C GLY A 218 -8.22 3.08 11.11
N ASP A 219 -7.63 3.87 12.01
CA ASP A 219 -7.45 3.56 13.44
C ASP A 219 -8.77 3.46 14.21
N ASP A 220 -9.85 3.97 13.63
CA ASP A 220 -11.21 3.86 14.14
C ASP A 220 -11.82 2.45 13.98
N SER A 221 -11.00 1.47 13.58
CA SER A 221 -11.38 0.07 13.34
C SER A 221 -12.44 -0.11 12.25
N ASN A 222 -12.61 0.90 11.39
CA ASN A 222 -13.57 0.87 10.31
C ASN A 222 -12.89 0.48 9.00
N LEU A 223 -13.55 -0.40 8.25
CA LEU A 223 -13.34 -0.58 6.82
C LEU A 223 -14.53 0.04 6.10
N PHE A 224 -14.27 1.09 5.32
CA PHE A 224 -15.27 1.75 4.50
C PHE A 224 -15.07 1.47 3.02
N TYR A 225 -16.16 1.56 2.27
CA TYR A 225 -16.10 1.71 0.82
C TYR A 225 -17.20 2.62 0.32
N THR A 226 -16.95 3.23 -0.84
CA THR A 226 -17.94 3.99 -1.62
C THR A 226 -17.73 3.72 -3.10
N THR A 227 -18.77 3.96 -3.90
CA THR A 227 -18.68 3.93 -5.35
C THR A 227 -18.55 5.37 -5.86
N CYS A 228 -17.53 5.62 -6.66
CA CYS A 228 -17.31 6.91 -7.32
C CYS A 228 -17.70 6.81 -8.79
N ALA A 229 -18.34 7.86 -9.31
CA ALA A 229 -18.56 8.01 -10.74
C ALA A 229 -17.23 8.13 -11.48
N GLY A 230 -17.17 7.62 -12.73
CA GLY A 230 -15.94 7.66 -13.54
C GLY A 230 -15.57 9.05 -14.07
N THR A 231 -16.44 10.06 -13.92
CA THR A 231 -16.17 11.44 -14.34
C THR A 231 -15.48 12.23 -13.22
N ALA A 232 -14.37 12.88 -13.56
CA ALA A 232 -13.69 13.84 -12.68
C ALA A 232 -14.38 15.22 -12.72
N SER A 233 -15.72 15.24 -12.66
CA SER A 233 -16.48 16.49 -12.57
C SER A 233 -16.34 17.06 -11.16
N THR A 234 -15.82 18.28 -11.07
CA THR A 234 -15.87 19.11 -9.85
C THR A 234 -17.25 19.71 -9.61
N GLU A 235 -18.24 19.36 -10.44
CA GLU A 235 -19.63 19.80 -10.35
C GLU A 235 -20.48 18.59 -9.98
N CYS A 236 -21.08 18.65 -8.78
CA CYS A 236 -21.98 17.64 -8.26
C CYS A 236 -23.33 17.71 -8.98
N ASP A 237 -23.56 16.83 -9.96
CA ASP A 237 -24.91 16.55 -10.43
C ASP A 237 -25.66 15.78 -9.33
N ALA A 238 -26.94 16.10 -9.12
CA ALA A 238 -27.76 15.51 -8.05
C ALA A 238 -27.90 13.97 -8.15
N ASP A 239 -27.64 13.38 -9.32
CA ASP A 239 -27.61 11.93 -9.55
C ASP A 239 -26.28 11.28 -9.08
N GLU A 240 -25.18 12.03 -8.89
CA GLU A 240 -23.91 11.50 -8.37
C GLU A 240 -23.95 11.23 -6.85
N ASP A 241 -24.81 11.92 -6.10
CA ASP A 241 -24.93 11.79 -4.65
C ASP A 241 -25.56 10.46 -4.22
N GLU A 242 -26.44 9.86 -5.03
CA GLU A 242 -26.99 8.52 -4.75
C GLU A 242 -25.95 7.40 -4.95
N LEU A 243 -24.96 7.58 -5.83
CA LEU A 243 -23.86 6.62 -6.04
C LEU A 243 -22.82 6.63 -4.90
N ARG A 244 -22.64 7.76 -4.21
CA ARG A 244 -21.58 7.97 -3.20
C ARG A 244 -21.97 7.53 -1.78
N ALA A 245 -22.92 6.60 -1.62
CA ALA A 245 -23.25 6.06 -0.31
C ALA A 245 -22.00 5.42 0.35
N THR A 246 -21.70 5.85 1.59
CA THR A 246 -20.63 5.25 2.38
C THR A 246 -21.13 3.97 3.02
N HIS A 247 -20.43 2.86 2.75
CA HIS A 247 -20.72 1.56 3.32
C HIS A 247 -19.64 1.15 4.31
N ARG A 248 -20.08 0.59 5.45
CA ARG A 248 -19.19 0.05 6.49
C ARG A 248 -19.19 -1.46 6.47
N ILE A 249 -17.99 -2.04 6.38
CA ILE A 249 -17.76 -3.48 6.59
C ILE A 249 -17.35 -3.66 8.06
N LYS A 250 -18.06 -4.55 8.76
CA LYS A 250 -17.79 -4.87 10.17
C LYS A 250 -16.97 -6.17 10.25
N GLY A 251 -16.16 -6.30 11.29
CA GLY A 251 -15.43 -7.54 11.58
C GLY A 251 -14.02 -7.34 12.15
N HIS A 252 -13.49 -6.12 12.12
CA HIS A 252 -12.20 -5.78 12.71
C HIS A 252 -12.38 -5.29 14.16
N GLU A 253 -11.42 -5.64 15.02
CA GLU A 253 -11.41 -5.27 16.45
C GLU A 253 -10.37 -4.19 16.78
N ALA A 254 -9.56 -3.81 15.79
CA ALA A 254 -8.60 -2.72 15.85
C ALA A 254 -8.47 -2.05 14.47
N GLY A 255 -7.60 -1.05 14.35
CA GLY A 255 -7.42 -0.27 13.14
C GLY A 255 -7.09 -1.12 11.90
N VAL A 256 -7.75 -0.81 10.78
CA VAL A 256 -7.57 -1.51 9.50
C VAL A 256 -6.40 -0.88 8.76
N THR A 257 -5.37 -1.67 8.47
CA THR A 257 -4.07 -1.18 8.00
C THR A 257 -3.67 -1.68 6.62
N ALA A 258 -4.30 -2.74 6.12
CA ALA A 258 -4.09 -3.22 4.75
C ALA A 258 -5.41 -3.58 4.08
N ILE A 259 -5.54 -3.23 2.80
CA ILE A 259 -6.66 -3.62 1.95
C ILE A 259 -6.08 -4.08 0.61
N LEU A 260 -6.48 -5.28 0.19
CA LEU A 260 -6.05 -5.93 -1.04
C LEU A 260 -7.28 -6.49 -1.76
N PRO A 261 -7.91 -5.71 -2.65
CA PRO A 261 -8.96 -6.19 -3.53
C PRO A 261 -8.37 -7.25 -4.47
N LEU A 262 -9.06 -8.38 -4.61
CA LEU A 262 -8.65 -9.43 -5.54
C LEU A 262 -9.29 -9.20 -6.91
N ASP A 263 -8.76 -9.88 -7.94
CA ASP A 263 -9.31 -9.85 -9.29
C ASP A 263 -10.79 -10.25 -9.29
N SER A 264 -11.64 -9.44 -9.95
CA SER A 264 -13.07 -9.68 -10.08
C SER A 264 -13.39 -11.02 -10.77
N ASN A 265 -12.44 -11.57 -11.54
CA ASN A 265 -12.60 -12.83 -12.27
C ASN A 265 -12.38 -14.08 -11.39
N LEU A 266 -12.23 -13.92 -10.07
CA LEU A 266 -12.12 -15.02 -9.11
C LEU A 266 -13.47 -15.47 -8.55
N ASP A 267 -14.48 -14.60 -8.55
CA ASP A 267 -15.83 -14.93 -8.13
C ASP A 267 -16.85 -14.05 -8.90
N PRO A 268 -17.81 -14.66 -9.63
CA PRO A 268 -18.75 -13.91 -10.48
C PRO A 268 -19.84 -13.16 -9.69
N HIS A 269 -19.92 -13.36 -8.37
CA HIS A 269 -20.99 -12.80 -7.54
C HIS A 269 -20.48 -11.84 -6.48
N LEU A 270 -19.19 -11.89 -6.15
CA LEU A 270 -18.62 -11.15 -5.04
C LEU A 270 -17.32 -10.48 -5.46
N GLN A 271 -17.18 -9.21 -5.13
CA GLN A 271 -15.87 -8.60 -5.01
C GLN A 271 -15.20 -9.14 -3.75
N LEU A 272 -14.11 -9.87 -3.93
CA LEU A 272 -13.31 -10.42 -2.85
C LEU A 272 -12.26 -9.38 -2.41
N VAL A 273 -12.17 -9.15 -1.10
CA VAL A 273 -11.23 -8.18 -0.52
C VAL A 273 -10.53 -8.81 0.67
N VAL A 274 -9.20 -8.93 0.57
CA VAL A 274 -8.34 -9.35 1.69
C VAL A 274 -7.95 -8.12 2.49
N THR A 275 -7.97 -8.23 3.82
CA THR A 275 -7.69 -7.11 4.72
C THR A 275 -6.75 -7.53 5.83
N GLY A 276 -6.00 -6.56 6.35
CA GLY A 276 -5.15 -6.69 7.52
C GLY A 276 -5.48 -5.63 8.57
N SER A 277 -5.24 -5.95 9.84
CA SER A 277 -5.56 -5.09 10.99
C SER A 277 -4.50 -5.19 12.09
N TYR A 278 -4.47 -4.17 12.94
CA TYR A 278 -3.70 -4.15 14.19
C TYR A 278 -4.12 -5.24 15.20
N ASP A 279 -5.26 -5.89 14.99
CA ASP A 279 -5.72 -7.02 15.81
C ASP A 279 -5.05 -8.36 15.42
N ASP A 280 -3.97 -8.30 14.65
CA ASP A 280 -3.13 -9.42 14.21
C ASP A 280 -3.79 -10.40 13.23
N HIS A 281 -4.98 -10.09 12.69
CA HIS A 281 -5.68 -10.98 11.77
C HIS A 281 -5.62 -10.53 10.32
N ILE A 282 -5.48 -11.53 9.44
CA ILE A 282 -5.81 -11.42 8.01
C ILE A 282 -7.24 -11.93 7.80
N ARG A 283 -8.04 -11.21 7.02
CA ARG A 283 -9.45 -11.55 6.76
C ARG A 283 -9.78 -11.46 5.28
N LEU A 284 -10.62 -12.36 4.81
CA LEU A 284 -11.23 -12.28 3.49
C LEU A 284 -12.70 -11.89 3.64
N PHE A 285 -13.10 -10.79 2.99
CA PHE A 285 -14.50 -10.39 2.86
C PHE A 285 -14.99 -10.62 1.43
N GLY A 286 -16.25 -11.02 1.31
CA GLY A 286 -17.00 -10.98 0.05
C GLY A 286 -18.00 -9.83 0.09
N ILE A 287 -17.99 -9.00 -0.94
CA ILE A 287 -18.86 -7.84 -1.08
C ILE A 287 -19.72 -8.05 -2.32
N GLY A 288 -21.05 -7.94 -2.20
CA GLY A 288 -21.93 -8.04 -3.36
C GLY A 288 -21.58 -7.00 -4.44
N HIS A 289 -21.59 -7.39 -5.72
CA HIS A 289 -21.35 -6.45 -6.81
C HIS A 289 -22.35 -5.28 -6.76
N ALA A 290 -21.86 -4.07 -7.07
CA ALA A 290 -22.61 -2.82 -6.96
C ALA A 290 -23.19 -2.54 -5.54
N GLY A 291 -22.59 -3.11 -4.49
CA GLY A 291 -23.09 -2.98 -3.11
C GLY A 291 -24.42 -3.71 -2.84
N LEU A 292 -24.96 -4.41 -3.84
CA LEU A 292 -26.20 -5.17 -3.74
C LEU A 292 -25.91 -6.50 -3.02
N GLY A 293 -26.34 -6.63 -1.77
CA GLY A 293 -26.22 -7.87 -1.00
C GLY A 293 -25.33 -7.81 0.24
N GLY A 294 -24.75 -6.64 0.55
CA GLY A 294 -23.97 -6.41 1.76
C GLY A 294 -22.57 -7.06 1.73
N SER A 295 -21.91 -7.09 2.89
CA SER A 295 -20.60 -7.69 3.08
C SER A 295 -20.66 -8.89 4.02
N ARG A 296 -19.81 -9.90 3.79
CA ARG A 296 -19.69 -11.09 4.63
C ARG A 296 -18.23 -11.48 4.85
N LEU A 297 -17.88 -11.89 6.07
CA LEU A 297 -16.60 -12.52 6.37
C LEU A 297 -16.59 -13.95 5.82
N LEU A 298 -15.57 -14.29 5.03
CA LEU A 298 -15.44 -15.58 4.34
C LEU A 298 -14.41 -16.50 4.99
N ALA A 299 -13.30 -15.91 5.44
CA ALA A 299 -12.22 -16.61 6.10
C ALA A 299 -11.43 -15.61 6.96
N GLU A 300 -10.78 -16.11 8.00
CA GLU A 300 -9.86 -15.36 8.84
C GLU A 300 -8.72 -16.25 9.32
N SER A 301 -7.59 -15.63 9.65
CA SER A 301 -6.48 -16.30 10.32
C SER A 301 -5.67 -15.29 11.14
N HIS A 302 -5.11 -15.75 12.25
CA HIS A 302 -4.26 -14.95 13.12
C HIS A 302 -2.79 -15.11 12.71
N LEU A 303 -2.11 -14.02 12.36
CA LEU A 303 -0.72 -14.03 11.89
C LEU A 303 0.31 -13.68 12.98
N GLY A 304 -0.14 -13.33 14.19
CA GLY A 304 0.69 -13.08 15.37
C GLY A 304 1.27 -11.67 15.50
N GLY A 305 0.87 -10.74 14.62
CA GLY A 305 1.25 -9.34 14.66
C GLY A 305 0.46 -8.53 13.64
N GLY A 306 0.32 -7.21 13.90
CA GLY A 306 -0.49 -6.31 13.08
C GLY A 306 -0.20 -6.42 11.59
N VAL A 307 -1.21 -6.76 10.80
CA VAL A 307 -1.07 -7.09 9.37
C VAL A 307 -1.06 -5.79 8.56
N TRP A 308 0.12 -5.25 8.34
CA TRP A 308 0.34 -3.87 7.89
C TRP A 308 0.36 -3.67 6.37
N ARG A 309 0.91 -4.62 5.60
CA ARG A 309 0.93 -4.56 4.13
C ARG A 309 0.68 -5.95 3.55
N LEU A 310 -0.06 -5.98 2.44
CA LEU A 310 -0.40 -7.19 1.71
C LEU A 310 -0.06 -7.00 0.23
N LYS A 311 0.54 -8.01 -0.41
CA LYS A 311 0.79 -8.02 -1.85
C LYS A 311 0.56 -9.42 -2.40
N VAL A 312 -0.17 -9.54 -3.51
CA VAL A 312 -0.28 -10.82 -4.24
C VAL A 312 1.10 -11.17 -4.79
N VAL A 313 1.52 -12.42 -4.64
CA VAL A 313 2.74 -12.97 -5.24
C VAL A 313 2.42 -13.75 -6.50
N GLN A 314 1.34 -14.54 -6.45
CA GLN A 314 0.91 -15.42 -7.54
C GLN A 314 -0.54 -15.82 -7.35
N VAL A 315 -1.23 -16.05 -8.47
CA VAL A 315 -2.58 -16.62 -8.53
C VAL A 315 -2.51 -17.90 -9.35
N ASP A 316 -2.90 -19.02 -8.73
CA ASP A 316 -3.00 -20.33 -9.37
C ASP A 316 -4.47 -20.74 -9.51
N LYS A 317 -4.87 -21.13 -10.72
CA LYS A 317 -6.20 -21.68 -11.01
C LYS A 317 -6.03 -23.10 -11.58
N PRO A 318 -5.89 -24.13 -10.73
CA PRO A 318 -5.82 -25.51 -11.20
C PRO A 318 -7.14 -25.88 -11.89
N ASP A 319 -7.07 -26.57 -13.03
CA ASP A 319 -8.25 -26.96 -13.80
C ASP A 319 -9.29 -27.67 -12.93
N GLY A 320 -10.47 -27.06 -12.79
CA GLY A 320 -11.63 -27.65 -12.12
C GLY A 320 -11.62 -27.63 -10.58
N ALA A 321 -10.53 -27.26 -9.90
CA ALA A 321 -10.35 -27.50 -8.45
C ALA A 321 -10.41 -26.25 -7.54
N GLY A 322 -10.91 -25.13 -8.06
CA GLY A 322 -10.91 -23.83 -7.36
C GLY A 322 -9.68 -22.99 -7.68
N TRP A 323 -9.19 -22.21 -6.71
CA TRP A 323 -8.01 -21.37 -6.91
C TRP A 323 -7.20 -21.18 -5.62
N ARG A 324 -5.93 -20.82 -5.79
CA ARG A 324 -5.00 -20.49 -4.70
C ARG A 324 -4.28 -19.19 -5.01
N ILE A 325 -4.08 -18.35 -4.00
CA ILE A 325 -3.38 -17.09 -4.11
C ILE A 325 -2.29 -17.08 -3.04
N THR A 326 -1.06 -16.88 -3.46
CA THR A 326 0.04 -16.63 -2.54
C THR A 326 0.11 -15.14 -2.24
N ILE A 327 0.15 -14.77 -0.98
CA ILE A 327 0.15 -13.39 -0.48
C ILE A 327 1.39 -13.19 0.39
N LEU A 328 2.14 -12.14 0.11
CA LEU A 328 3.19 -11.64 0.98
C LEU A 328 2.57 -10.68 2.00
N ALA A 329 2.64 -11.02 3.28
CA ALA A 329 2.10 -10.23 4.36
C ALA A 329 3.23 -9.69 5.26
N SER A 330 3.27 -8.37 5.40
CA SER A 330 4.15 -7.69 6.36
C SER A 330 3.40 -7.54 7.69
N CYS A 331 3.84 -8.23 8.73
CA CYS A 331 3.10 -8.37 9.98
C CYS A 331 3.88 -7.77 11.15
N MET A 332 4.09 -6.45 11.19
CA MET A 332 4.72 -5.70 12.30
C MET A 332 5.68 -6.53 13.18
N HIS A 333 5.28 -6.87 14.41
CA HIS A 333 6.10 -7.58 15.39
C HIS A 333 6.26 -9.08 15.12
N ALA A 334 5.45 -9.65 14.23
CA ALA A 334 5.53 -11.03 13.79
C ALA A 334 6.53 -11.25 12.64
N GLY A 335 7.03 -10.18 11.99
CA GLY A 335 7.89 -10.30 10.81
C GLY A 335 7.09 -10.52 9.53
N VAL A 336 7.64 -11.24 8.56
CA VAL A 336 6.98 -11.48 7.26
C VAL A 336 6.33 -12.86 7.26
N ARG A 337 5.14 -12.96 6.66
CA ARG A 337 4.45 -14.23 6.38
C ARG A 337 4.24 -14.39 4.88
N ILE A 338 4.45 -15.60 4.39
CA ILE A 338 3.93 -16.03 3.10
C ILE A 338 2.67 -16.83 3.39
N VAL A 339 1.53 -16.34 2.91
CA VAL A 339 0.21 -16.87 3.22
C VAL A 339 -0.45 -17.33 1.93
N GLU A 340 -0.97 -18.55 1.93
CA GLU A 340 -1.86 -19.05 0.90
C GLU A 340 -3.31 -18.74 1.29
N LEU A 341 -4.05 -18.10 0.38
CA LEU A 341 -5.50 -18.04 0.41
C LEU A 341 -6.04 -19.00 -0.66
N SER A 342 -6.92 -19.92 -0.28
CA SER A 342 -7.51 -20.88 -1.21
C SER A 342 -9.03 -20.84 -1.21
N LYS A 343 -9.63 -21.10 -2.36
CA LYS A 343 -11.05 -21.46 -2.52
C LYS A 343 -11.15 -22.89 -3.04
N SER A 344 -11.85 -23.77 -2.33
CA SER A 344 -12.13 -25.14 -2.77
C SER A 344 -13.27 -25.18 -3.81
N GLU A 345 -13.48 -26.33 -4.45
CA GLU A 345 -14.63 -26.59 -5.34
C GLU A 345 -15.98 -26.36 -4.63
N GLU A 346 -16.06 -26.68 -3.34
CA GLU A 346 -17.24 -26.47 -2.50
C GLU A 346 -17.39 -24.99 -2.04
N SER A 347 -16.61 -24.07 -2.62
CA SER A 347 -16.59 -22.65 -2.27
C SER A 347 -16.25 -22.36 -0.80
N ILE A 348 -15.42 -23.22 -0.20
CA ILE A 348 -14.85 -23.01 1.14
C ILE A 348 -13.56 -22.22 0.99
N TYR A 349 -13.45 -21.13 1.76
CA TYR A 349 -12.27 -20.27 1.79
C TYR A 349 -11.41 -20.61 3.01
N GLY A 350 -10.08 -20.50 2.85
CA GLY A 350 -9.17 -20.75 3.96
C GLY A 350 -7.81 -20.11 3.75
N PHE A 351 -7.16 -19.76 4.86
CA PHE A 351 -5.79 -19.28 4.90
C PHE A 351 -4.86 -20.36 5.45
N ARG A 352 -3.63 -20.42 4.92
CA ARG A 352 -2.55 -21.28 5.40
C ARG A 352 -1.22 -20.55 5.33
N THR A 353 -0.44 -20.56 6.40
CA THR A 353 0.92 -20.00 6.39
C THR A 353 1.89 -20.98 5.71
N LEU A 354 2.57 -20.55 4.66
CA LEU A 354 3.57 -21.34 3.93
C LEU A 354 4.99 -21.15 4.50
N GLY A 355 5.31 -19.95 4.95
CA GLY A 355 6.64 -19.62 5.47
C GLY A 355 6.66 -18.35 6.30
N SER A 356 7.66 -18.26 7.18
CA SER A 356 7.81 -17.17 8.14
C SER A 356 9.24 -16.66 8.19
N PHE A 357 9.41 -15.35 7.99
CA PHE A 357 10.69 -14.66 8.20
C PHE A 357 10.61 -13.82 9.49
N VAL A 358 11.43 -14.15 10.48
CA VAL A 358 11.33 -13.61 11.86
C VAL A 358 12.67 -13.07 12.40
N GLU A 359 13.63 -12.77 11.53
CA GLU A 359 14.95 -12.24 11.95
C GLU A 359 14.92 -10.75 12.32
N HIS A 360 13.86 -10.03 11.97
CA HIS A 360 13.67 -8.64 12.35
C HIS A 360 13.57 -8.52 13.88
N GLN A 361 14.33 -7.58 14.46
CA GLN A 361 14.31 -7.31 15.91
C GLN A 361 13.27 -6.24 16.27
N SER A 362 12.61 -5.67 15.26
CA SER A 362 11.60 -4.64 15.40
C SER A 362 10.43 -4.87 14.43
N MET A 363 9.58 -3.85 14.28
CA MET A 363 8.39 -3.88 13.45
C MET A 363 8.77 -4.02 11.98
N ASN A 364 8.36 -5.12 11.34
CA ASN A 364 8.38 -5.23 9.89
C ASN A 364 7.42 -4.21 9.28
N TYR A 365 7.96 -3.19 8.63
CA TYR A 365 7.18 -2.05 8.13
C TYR A 365 6.85 -2.17 6.64
N GLY A 366 7.62 -2.96 5.90
CA GLY A 366 7.32 -3.25 4.51
C GLY A 366 8.11 -4.45 4.02
N SER A 367 7.55 -5.12 3.02
CA SER A 367 8.20 -6.21 2.31
C SER A 367 7.71 -6.17 0.87
N ASP A 368 8.62 -6.46 -0.06
CA ASP A 368 8.28 -6.60 -1.47
C ASP A 368 9.17 -7.64 -2.13
N PHE A 369 8.78 -8.11 -3.31
CA PHE A 369 9.47 -9.16 -4.04
C PHE A 369 9.86 -8.74 -5.46
N GLN A 370 10.95 -9.32 -5.93
CA GLN A 370 11.46 -9.08 -7.28
C GLN A 370 10.47 -9.65 -8.31
N PRO A 371 9.89 -8.81 -9.20
CA PRO A 371 8.91 -9.25 -10.19
C PRO A 371 9.57 -10.05 -11.34
N GLY A 372 8.76 -10.81 -12.07
CA GLY A 372 9.15 -11.51 -13.30
C GLY A 372 10.25 -12.56 -13.15
N ARG A 373 10.56 -13.03 -11.93
CA ARG A 373 11.65 -13.98 -11.69
C ARG A 373 11.14 -15.42 -11.68
N GLU A 374 11.69 -16.25 -12.57
CA GLU A 374 11.45 -17.68 -12.54
C GLU A 374 12.18 -18.35 -11.36
N GLY A 375 11.51 -19.32 -10.72
CA GLY A 375 12.08 -20.11 -9.63
C GLY A 375 11.73 -19.53 -8.26
N ALA A 376 12.71 -19.50 -7.35
CA ALA A 376 12.48 -19.04 -5.99
C ALA A 376 12.09 -17.56 -5.95
N LEU A 377 11.09 -17.25 -5.12
CA LEU A 377 10.71 -15.89 -4.78
C LEU A 377 11.90 -15.20 -4.11
N VAL A 378 12.24 -13.99 -4.56
CA VAL A 378 13.27 -13.17 -3.91
C VAL A 378 12.62 -11.95 -3.32
N VAL A 379 12.77 -11.81 -2.01
CA VAL A 379 12.04 -10.84 -1.21
C VAL A 379 13.03 -9.94 -0.49
N VAL A 380 12.70 -8.65 -0.45
CA VAL A 380 13.28 -7.70 0.49
C VAL A 380 12.27 -7.38 1.57
N SER A 381 12.70 -7.33 2.82
CA SER A 381 11.86 -6.90 3.93
C SER A 381 12.60 -5.90 4.80
N THR A 382 11.86 -4.96 5.35
CA THR A 382 12.39 -3.86 6.14
C THR A 382 11.89 -3.93 7.57
N SER A 383 12.70 -3.45 8.51
CA SER A 383 12.34 -3.33 9.93
C SER A 383 12.65 -1.93 10.43
N PHE A 384 11.66 -1.34 11.12
CA PHE A 384 11.57 0.11 11.30
C PHE A 384 12.64 0.64 12.27
N TYR A 385 12.56 0.29 13.55
CA TYR A 385 13.42 0.90 14.58
C TYR A 385 14.86 0.39 14.57
N ASP A 386 15.08 -0.87 14.15
CA ASP A 386 16.42 -1.46 14.00
C ASP A 386 17.08 -1.10 12.66
N LYS A 387 16.34 -0.43 11.76
CA LYS A 387 16.74 0.06 10.44
C LYS A 387 17.27 -1.04 9.52
N LEU A 388 16.74 -2.25 9.67
CA LEU A 388 17.26 -3.41 8.94
C LEU A 388 16.57 -3.55 7.58
N LEU A 389 17.36 -3.81 6.54
CA LEU A 389 16.92 -4.26 5.22
C LEU A 389 17.48 -5.67 4.99
N CYS A 390 16.59 -6.65 4.83
CA CYS A 390 16.94 -8.05 4.65
C CYS A 390 16.58 -8.51 3.24
N LEU A 391 17.48 -9.25 2.60
CA LEU A 391 17.24 -10.01 1.37
C LEU A 391 17.14 -11.49 1.72
N TRP A 392 16.11 -12.17 1.22
CA TRP A 392 15.92 -13.59 1.45
C TRP A 392 15.18 -14.25 0.28
N GLY A 393 15.20 -15.57 0.25
CA GLY A 393 14.55 -16.38 -0.78
C GLY A 393 13.48 -17.29 -0.19
N PHE A 394 12.45 -17.59 -0.97
CA PHE A 394 11.47 -18.60 -0.63
C PHE A 394 11.14 -19.48 -1.82
N SER A 395 11.09 -20.79 -1.58
CA SER A 395 10.67 -21.77 -2.57
C SER A 395 9.76 -22.79 -1.90
N ASP A 396 8.51 -22.82 -2.33
CA ASP A 396 7.59 -23.93 -2.11
C ASP A 396 7.15 -24.45 -3.49
N GLN A 397 6.69 -25.69 -3.60
CA GLN A 397 6.31 -26.26 -4.89
C GLN A 397 5.23 -25.39 -5.56
N GLY A 398 5.63 -24.64 -6.60
CA GLY A 398 4.72 -23.84 -7.42
C GLY A 398 4.74 -22.33 -7.17
N VAL A 399 5.36 -21.82 -6.08
CA VAL A 399 5.44 -20.36 -5.83
C VAL A 399 6.62 -19.75 -6.60
N LYS A 400 6.30 -18.83 -7.52
CA LYS A 400 7.22 -18.04 -8.34
C LYS A 400 6.82 -16.56 -8.26
N GLY A 401 7.78 -15.64 -8.36
CA GLY A 401 7.49 -14.21 -8.34
C GLY A 401 6.92 -13.75 -9.68
N TYR A 402 5.59 -13.60 -9.78
CA TYR A 402 4.92 -13.11 -10.99
C TYR A 402 4.05 -11.90 -10.66
N ILE A 403 4.50 -10.70 -11.04
CA ILE A 403 3.63 -9.57 -11.39
C ILE A 403 4.26 -8.85 -12.57
#